data_AF-A0A1I4X2S0-F1
#
_entry.id   AF-A0A1I4X2S0-F1
#
_cell.length_a   1.000
_cell.length_b   1.000
_cell.length_c   1.000
_cell.angle_alpha   90.00
_cell.angle_beta   90.00
_cell.angle_gamma   90.00
#
_symmetry.space_group_name_H-M   'P 1'
#
loop_
_entity.id
_entity.type
_entity.pdbx_description
1 polymer ?
#
loop_
_entity_poly.entity_id
_entity_poly.type
_entity_poly.pdbx_seq_one_letter_code
_entity_poly.pdbx_strand_id
1 'polypeptide(L)'
;QRFEIDGADEARRFLHGHGITGDSADRVWTAIALHTTPEIPLHMAPEIALLTRGVELDVLGIGYHALSEQQRAAVVEAHPRPDFKNRILAAFTEGIRDRPETTFGNVKADVLAHFVPGFVRGDFVEVIRNSDWPE
;
A
#
# COMPACT_ATOMS: atom_id res chain seq x y z
N GLN A 1 -6.03 5.42 -11.85
CA GLN A 1 -6.43 5.13 -10.46
C GLN A 1 -5.21 4.77 -9.61
N ARG A 2 -5.34 4.62 -8.29
CA ARG A 2 -4.21 4.24 -7.43
C ARG A 2 -3.89 2.75 -7.54
N PHE A 3 -2.63 2.36 -7.26
CA PHE A 3 -2.23 0.94 -7.33
C PHE A 3 -2.99 0.08 -6.29
N GLU A 4 -3.32 0.65 -5.13
CA GLU A 4 -4.11 -0.02 -4.11
C GLU A 4 -5.50 -0.41 -4.63
N ILE A 5 -6.11 0.46 -5.44
CA ILE A 5 -7.42 0.21 -6.06
C ILE A 5 -7.29 -0.81 -7.20
N ASP A 6 -6.27 -0.67 -8.06
CA ASP A 6 -5.99 -1.66 -9.12
C ASP A 6 -5.85 -3.08 -8.53
N GLY A 7 -5.11 -3.22 -7.42
CA GLY A 7 -4.94 -4.50 -6.73
C GLY A 7 -6.21 -5.00 -6.03
N ALA A 8 -6.98 -4.10 -5.41
CA ALA A 8 -8.23 -4.46 -4.74
C ALA A 8 -9.29 -4.97 -5.74
N ASP A 9 -9.44 -4.28 -6.88
CA ASP A 9 -10.35 -4.68 -7.96
C ASP A 9 -10.01 -6.06 -8.51
N GLU A 10 -8.72 -6.31 -8.76
CA GLU A 10 -8.23 -7.58 -9.27
C GLU A 10 -8.44 -8.72 -8.25
N ALA A 11 -8.17 -8.47 -6.96
CA ALA A 11 -8.44 -9.44 -5.91
C ALA A 11 -9.94 -9.78 -5.81
N ARG A 12 -10.83 -8.78 -5.89
CA ARG A 12 -12.27 -9.02 -5.88
C ARG A 12 -12.72 -9.82 -7.10
N ARG A 13 -12.21 -9.48 -8.29
CA ARG A 13 -12.49 -10.22 -9.53
C ARG A 13 -12.04 -11.68 -9.41
N PHE A 14 -10.85 -11.93 -8.86
CA PHE A 14 -10.33 -13.27 -8.60
C PHE A 14 -11.25 -14.05 -7.66
N LEU A 15 -11.66 -13.45 -6.54
CA LEU A 15 -12.55 -14.08 -5.56
C LEU A 15 -13.93 -14.41 -6.15
N HIS A 16 -14.50 -13.49 -6.93
CA HIS A 16 -15.76 -13.72 -7.63
C HIS A 16 -15.66 -14.93 -8.57
N GLY A 17 -14.54 -15.09 -9.27
CA GLY A 17 -14.27 -16.26 -10.11
C GLY A 17 -14.24 -17.60 -9.34
N HIS A 18 -14.06 -17.55 -8.02
CA HIS A 18 -14.09 -18.71 -7.12
C HIS A 18 -15.39 -18.80 -6.31
N GLY A 19 -16.42 -18.02 -6.66
CA GLY A 19 -17.71 -18.04 -5.97
C GLY A 19 -17.72 -17.32 -4.61
N ILE A 20 -16.64 -16.65 -4.22
CA ILE A 20 -16.56 -15.84 -3.01
C ILE A 20 -17.04 -14.44 -3.37
N THR A 21 -18.20 -14.04 -2.86
CA THR A 21 -18.88 -12.77 -3.20
C THR A 21 -19.40 -12.07 -1.94
N GLY A 22 -20.01 -10.89 -2.11
CA GLY A 22 -20.59 -10.11 -1.01
C GLY A 22 -19.55 -9.68 0.01
N ASP A 23 -19.95 -9.64 1.29
CA ASP A 23 -19.16 -9.11 2.41
C ASP A 23 -17.74 -9.67 2.50
N SER A 24 -17.53 -10.95 2.15
CA SER A 24 -16.19 -11.54 2.14
C SER A 24 -15.29 -10.94 1.06
N ALA A 25 -15.82 -10.77 -0.15
CA ALA A 25 -15.08 -10.17 -1.26
C ALA A 25 -14.85 -8.66 -1.03
N ASP A 26 -15.86 -7.96 -0.52
CA ASP A 26 -15.77 -6.53 -0.20
C ASP A 26 -14.80 -6.25 0.96
N ARG A 27 -14.69 -7.17 1.93
CA ARG A 27 -13.71 -7.05 3.02
C ARG A 27 -12.28 -7.24 2.54
N VAL A 28 -12.02 -8.16 1.62
CA VAL A 28 -10.69 -8.30 0.98
C VAL A 28 -10.39 -7.06 0.13
N TRP A 29 -11.35 -6.60 -0.67
CA TRP A 29 -11.19 -5.38 -1.44
C TRP A 29 -10.84 -4.20 -0.53
N THR A 30 -11.57 -4.01 0.56
CA THR A 30 -11.35 -2.91 1.51
C THR A 30 -9.98 -3.01 2.19
N ALA A 31 -9.58 -4.21 2.61
CA ALA A 31 -8.28 -4.44 3.20
C ALA A 31 -7.16 -4.01 2.24
N ILE A 32 -7.23 -4.44 0.98
CA ILE A 32 -6.22 -4.11 -0.04
C ILE A 32 -6.31 -2.64 -0.44
N ALA A 33 -7.49 -2.04 -0.57
CA ALA A 33 -7.60 -0.63 -0.93
C ALA A 33 -6.97 0.30 0.13
N LEU A 34 -6.97 -0.12 1.40
CA LEU A 34 -6.53 0.70 2.52
C LEU A 34 -5.21 0.26 3.16
N HIS A 35 -4.55 -0.80 2.69
CA HIS A 35 -3.39 -1.39 3.39
C HIS A 35 -2.18 -0.45 3.57
N THR A 36 -2.09 0.60 2.75
CA THR A 36 -1.05 1.64 2.84
C THR A 36 -1.50 2.91 3.57
N THR A 37 -2.78 2.97 3.97
CA THR A 37 -3.33 4.12 4.69
C THR A 37 -2.94 4.03 6.16
N PRO A 38 -2.18 4.99 6.69
CA PRO A 38 -1.83 5.00 8.10
C PRO A 38 -3.08 5.14 8.98
N GLU A 39 -3.05 4.52 10.15
CA GLU A 39 -3.99 4.69 11.27
C GLU A 39 -5.44 4.24 11.01
N ILE A 40 -6.11 4.72 9.97
CA ILE A 40 -7.53 4.45 9.68
C ILE A 40 -7.88 2.95 9.66
N PRO A 41 -7.16 2.07 8.94
CA PRO A 41 -7.53 0.67 8.81
C PRO A 41 -7.49 -0.11 10.13
N LEU A 42 -6.73 0.39 11.11
CA LEU A 42 -6.57 -0.23 12.43
C LEU A 42 -7.84 -0.15 13.29
N HIS A 43 -8.79 0.71 12.90
CA HIS A 43 -10.09 0.86 13.54
C HIS A 43 -11.22 0.11 12.82
N MET A 44 -10.90 -0.69 11.80
CA MET A 44 -11.86 -1.42 10.98
C MET A 44 -11.92 -2.91 11.37
N ALA A 45 -12.53 -3.74 10.50
CA ALA A 45 -12.62 -5.18 10.72
C ALA A 45 -11.24 -5.82 10.95
N PRO A 46 -11.14 -6.91 11.73
CA PRO A 46 -9.86 -7.53 12.09
C PRO A 46 -8.99 -7.90 10.89
N GLU A 47 -9.58 -8.35 9.77
CA GLU A 47 -8.84 -8.70 8.56
C GLU A 47 -8.18 -7.47 7.91
N ILE A 48 -8.87 -6.32 7.93
CA ILE A 48 -8.37 -5.05 7.40
C ILE A 48 -7.21 -4.57 8.27
N ALA A 49 -7.40 -4.54 9.59
CA ALA A 49 -6.36 -4.15 10.53
C ALA A 49 -5.13 -5.05 10.46
N LEU A 50 -5.34 -6.37 10.35
CA LEU A 50 -4.26 -7.36 10.29
C LEU A 50 -3.42 -7.21 9.02
N LEU A 51 -4.05 -6.98 7.86
CA LEU A 51 -3.32 -6.74 6.63
C LEU A 51 -2.42 -5.50 6.74
N THR A 52 -2.96 -4.39 7.27
CA THR A 52 -2.18 -3.17 7.52
C THR A 52 -1.01 -3.43 8.47
N ARG A 53 -1.22 -4.17 9.57
CA ARG A 53 -0.14 -4.55 10.50
C ARG A 53 0.95 -5.38 9.83
N GLY A 54 0.59 -6.28 8.91
CA GLY A 54 1.56 -7.04 8.13
C GLY A 54 2.46 -6.14 7.29
N VAL A 55 1.87 -5.17 6.59
CA VAL A 55 2.60 -4.19 5.76
C VAL A 55 3.49 -3.28 6.61
N GLU A 56 2.93 -2.74 7.69
CA GLU A 56 3.64 -1.90 8.65
C GLU A 56 4.87 -2.61 9.23
N LEU A 57 4.73 -3.88 9.63
CA LEU A 57 5.85 -4.66 10.15
C LEU A 57 6.88 -5.00 9.07
N ASP A 58 6.44 -5.57 7.94
CA ASP A 58 7.37 -6.15 6.98
C ASP A 58 8.12 -5.10 6.15
N VAL A 59 7.46 -3.97 5.85
CA VAL A 59 8.01 -2.89 5.02
C VAL A 59 8.57 -1.75 5.87
N LEU A 60 7.85 -1.31 6.91
CA LEU A 60 8.22 -0.12 7.69
C LEU A 60 8.94 -0.47 9.01
N GLY A 61 8.90 -1.73 9.44
CA GLY A 61 9.46 -2.16 10.72
C GLY A 61 8.64 -1.74 11.94
N ILE A 62 7.42 -1.25 11.74
CA ILE A 62 6.53 -0.84 12.83
C ILE A 62 6.06 -2.09 13.57
N GLY A 63 6.15 -2.08 14.89
CA GLY A 63 5.80 -3.25 15.71
C GLY A 63 6.84 -4.38 15.66
N TYR A 64 8.06 -4.15 15.15
CA TYR A 64 9.12 -5.17 15.07
C TYR A 64 9.33 -5.94 16.38
N HIS A 65 9.36 -5.23 17.52
CA HIS A 65 9.55 -5.80 18.84
C HIS A 65 8.28 -6.40 19.48
N ALA A 66 7.12 -6.27 18.84
CA ALA A 66 5.89 -6.92 19.31
C ALA A 66 5.90 -8.44 19.06
N LEU A 67 6.72 -8.90 18.11
CA LEU A 67 6.99 -10.32 17.88
C LEU A 67 8.32 -10.71 18.55
N SER A 68 8.44 -11.97 18.96
CA SER A 68 9.71 -12.51 19.42
C SER A 68 10.69 -12.68 18.26
N GLU A 69 11.99 -12.76 18.58
CA GLU A 69 13.01 -13.09 17.58
C GLU A 69 12.73 -14.42 16.89
N GLN A 70 12.32 -15.43 17.66
CA GLN A 70 11.97 -16.75 17.13
C GLN A 70 10.80 -16.69 16.14
N GLN A 71 9.76 -15.89 16.43
CA GLN A 71 8.62 -15.71 15.52
C GLN A 71 9.05 -15.04 14.22
N ARG A 72 9.86 -13.97 14.30
CA ARG A 72 10.38 -13.30 13.09
C ARG A 72 11.29 -14.22 12.29
N ALA A 73 12.17 -14.97 12.96
CA ALA A 73 13.08 -15.94 12.34
C ALA A 73 12.32 -17.02 11.56
N ALA A 74 11.28 -17.61 12.15
CA ALA A 74 10.46 -18.63 11.48
C ALA A 74 9.79 -18.11 10.21
N VAL A 75 9.32 -16.85 10.20
CA VAL A 75 8.72 -16.24 9.00
C VAL A 75 9.76 -16.04 7.90
N VAL A 76 10.94 -15.49 8.21
CA VAL A 76 11.97 -15.25 7.18
C VAL A 76 12.68 -16.54 6.73
N GLU A 77 12.64 -17.60 7.53
CA GLU A 77 13.08 -18.94 7.13
C GLU A 77 12.09 -19.55 6.12
N ALA A 78 10.79 -19.49 6.39
CA ALA A 78 9.74 -19.97 5.48
C ALA A 78 9.61 -19.10 4.21
N HIS A 79 9.84 -17.80 4.34
CA HIS A 79 9.74 -16.81 3.26
C HIS A 79 10.99 -15.93 3.21
N PRO A 80 12.09 -16.45 2.63
CA PRO A 80 13.33 -15.70 2.51
C PRO A 80 13.14 -14.39 1.74
N ARG A 81 13.74 -13.32 2.26
CA ARG A 81 13.58 -11.95 1.74
C ARG A 81 14.91 -11.29 1.33
N PRO A 82 15.75 -11.94 0.49
CA PRO A 82 17.05 -11.42 0.10
C PRO A 82 16.88 -10.10 -0.66
N ASP A 83 17.71 -9.12 -0.28
CA ASP A 83 17.74 -7.78 -0.89
C ASP A 83 16.36 -7.08 -0.94
N PHE A 84 15.47 -7.43 -0.01
CA PHE A 84 14.07 -7.01 -0.04
C PHE A 84 13.91 -5.49 -0.17
N LYS A 85 14.69 -4.71 0.59
CA LYS A 85 14.57 -3.23 0.59
C LYS A 85 14.80 -2.63 -0.79
N ASN A 86 15.81 -3.11 -1.53
CA ASN A 86 16.06 -2.61 -2.87
C ASN A 86 15.04 -3.14 -3.87
N ARG A 87 14.70 -4.43 -3.77
CA ARG A 87 13.74 -5.07 -4.69
C ARG A 87 12.33 -4.49 -4.58
N ILE A 88 11.86 -4.18 -3.36
CA ILE A 88 10.52 -3.59 -3.17
C ILE A 88 10.47 -2.14 -3.67
N LEU A 89 11.54 -1.35 -3.49
CA LEU A 89 11.64 0.02 -4.00
C LEU A 89 11.71 0.03 -5.54
N ALA A 90 12.45 -0.91 -6.13
CA ALA A 90 12.48 -1.10 -7.58
C ALA A 90 11.09 -1.45 -8.12
N ALA A 91 10.40 -2.42 -7.51
CA ALA A 91 9.05 -2.82 -7.90
C ALA A 91 8.04 -1.67 -7.79
N PHE A 92 8.09 -0.88 -6.71
CA PHE A 92 7.24 0.31 -6.58
C PHE A 92 7.55 1.37 -7.64
N THR A 93 8.81 1.56 -7.98
CA THR A 93 9.22 2.51 -9.03
C THR A 93 8.70 2.05 -10.39
N GLU A 94 9.00 0.81 -10.77
CA GLU A 94 8.61 0.22 -12.07
C GLU A 94 7.09 0.18 -12.24
N GLY A 95 6.35 -0.20 -11.19
CA GLY A 95 4.89 -0.32 -11.27
C GLY A 95 4.14 1.01 -11.38
N ILE A 96 4.78 2.15 -11.09
CA ILE A 96 4.08 3.44 -10.94
C ILE A 96 4.67 4.54 -11.84
N ARG A 97 5.91 4.39 -12.34
CA ARG A 97 6.59 5.42 -13.15
C ARG A 97 5.81 5.90 -14.37
N ASP A 98 4.95 5.06 -14.96
CA ASP A 98 4.17 5.39 -16.15
C ASP A 98 2.82 6.05 -15.82
N ARG A 99 2.47 6.13 -14.53
CA ARG A 99 1.25 6.77 -14.01
C ARG A 99 1.56 7.63 -12.77
N PRO A 100 2.54 8.55 -12.85
CA PRO A 100 3.08 9.26 -11.69
C PRO A 100 2.05 10.15 -10.98
N GLU A 101 1.04 10.65 -11.69
CA GLU A 101 -0.06 11.45 -11.13
C GLU A 101 -0.90 10.68 -10.10
N THR A 102 -0.86 9.35 -10.15
CA THR A 102 -1.62 8.49 -9.21
C THR A 102 -0.99 8.42 -7.82
N THR A 103 0.21 8.97 -7.63
CA THR A 103 0.88 9.00 -6.32
C THR A 103 0.48 10.18 -5.45
N PHE A 104 -0.30 11.13 -5.96
CA PHE A 104 -0.70 12.30 -5.19
C PHE A 104 -1.40 11.89 -3.87
N GLY A 105 -0.90 12.40 -2.75
CA GLY A 105 -1.41 12.11 -1.42
C GLY A 105 -1.12 10.69 -0.90
N ASN A 106 -0.08 9.99 -1.38
CA ASN A 106 0.38 8.72 -0.80
C ASN A 106 1.91 8.59 -0.82
N VAL A 107 2.43 7.59 -0.10
CA VAL A 107 3.87 7.35 0.11
C VAL A 107 4.63 6.99 -1.18
N LYS A 108 3.95 6.65 -2.28
CA LYS A 108 4.62 6.31 -3.55
C LYS A 108 5.20 7.55 -4.23
N ALA A 109 4.70 8.75 -3.89
CA ALA A 109 5.31 9.99 -4.33
C ALA A 109 6.75 10.13 -3.81
N ASP A 110 7.07 9.52 -2.66
CA ASP A 110 8.44 9.50 -2.14
C ASP A 110 9.36 8.58 -2.91
N VAL A 111 8.84 7.42 -3.33
CA VAL A 111 9.57 6.49 -4.17
C VAL A 111 9.91 7.14 -5.51
N LEU A 112 8.93 7.73 -6.19
CA LEU A 112 9.18 8.35 -7.50
C LEU A 112 10.12 9.57 -7.41
N ALA A 113 9.99 10.39 -6.36
CA ALA A 113 10.89 11.53 -6.16
C ALA A 113 12.35 11.11 -5.96
N HIS A 114 12.59 9.90 -5.46
CA HIS A 114 13.93 9.37 -5.28
C HIS A 114 14.48 8.70 -6.54
N PHE A 115 13.64 7.94 -7.27
CA PHE A 115 14.12 7.04 -8.32
C PHE A 115 13.77 7.47 -9.76
N VAL A 116 12.90 8.46 -9.96
CA VAL A 116 12.52 8.94 -11.29
C VAL A 116 13.05 10.36 -11.51
N PRO A 117 14.09 10.54 -12.35
CA PRO A 117 14.63 11.87 -12.65
C PRO A 117 13.57 12.81 -13.21
N GLY A 118 13.51 14.01 -12.64
CA GLY A 118 12.57 15.06 -13.08
C GLY A 118 11.14 14.88 -12.57
N PHE A 119 10.82 13.83 -11.79
CA PHE A 119 9.52 13.76 -11.13
C PHE A 119 9.38 14.84 -10.07
N VAL A 120 8.28 15.58 -10.13
CA VAL A 120 7.91 16.62 -9.15
C VAL A 120 6.64 16.16 -8.46
N ARG A 121 6.68 16.09 -7.13
CA ARG A 121 5.50 15.73 -6.34
C ARG A 121 4.43 16.81 -6.48
N GLY A 122 3.16 16.41 -6.58
CA GLY A 122 2.05 17.34 -6.48
C GLY A 122 2.00 17.96 -5.09
N ASP A 123 1.66 19.25 -5.03
CA ASP A 123 1.52 20.01 -3.79
C ASP A 123 0.03 20.24 -3.50
N PHE A 124 -0.45 19.72 -2.38
CA PHE A 124 -1.85 19.85 -1.97
C PHE A 124 -2.24 21.29 -1.65
N VAL A 125 -1.33 22.11 -1.13
CA VAL A 125 -1.60 23.52 -0.85
C VAL A 125 -1.82 24.27 -2.17
N GLU A 126 -1.00 24.00 -3.19
CA GLU A 126 -1.18 24.61 -4.50
C GLU A 126 -2.45 24.11 -5.20
N VAL A 127 -2.85 22.86 -5.00
CA VAL A 127 -4.16 22.37 -5.49
C VAL A 127 -5.32 23.18 -4.87
N ILE A 128 -5.27 23.46 -3.56
CA ILE A 128 -6.30 24.27 -2.90
C ILE A 128 -6.29 25.71 -3.41
N ARG A 129 -5.12 26.34 -3.46
CA ARG A 129 -4.98 27.75 -3.88
C ARG A 129 -5.42 28.02 -5.31
N ASN A 130 -5.27 27.02 -6.18
CA ASN A 130 -5.62 27.11 -7.59
C ASN A 130 -6.98 26.46 -7.89
N SER A 131 -7.79 26.18 -6.86
CA SER A 131 -9.19 25.76 -7.02
C SER A 131 -10.00 26.87 -7.70
N ASP A 132 -10.92 26.50 -8.59
CA ASP A 132 -11.83 27.46 -9.27
C ASP A 132 -12.82 28.14 -8.31
N TRP A 133 -12.94 27.62 -7.08
CA TRP A 133 -13.76 28.25 -6.05
C TRP A 133 -13.13 29.58 -5.61
N PRO A 134 -13.93 30.66 -5.47
CA PRO A 134 -13.41 31.99 -5.12
C PRO A 134 -12.85 32.07 -3.69
N GLU A 135 -13.26 31.13 -2.82
CA GLU A 135 -12.78 30.90 -1.45
C GLU A 135 -12.96 29.43 -1.05
#